data_AF-A0A2Z6ANP4-F1
#
_entry.id   AF-A0A2Z6ANP4-F1
#
_cell.length_a   1.000
_cell.length_b   1.000
_cell.length_c   1.000
_cell.angle_alpha   90.00
_cell.angle_beta   90.00
_cell.angle_gamma   90.00
#
_symmetry.space_group_name_H-M   'P 1'
#
loop_
_entity.id
_entity.type
_entity.pdbx_description
1 polymer ?
#
loop_
_entity_poly.entity_id
_entity_poly.type
_entity_poly.pdbx_seq_one_letter_code
_entity_poly.pdbx_strand_id
1 'polypeptide(L)'
;MAATFSFSIQQQLVLTAARQWRRARHLHIPAQPHLYRKLARHGCGQLAPACDSLMRLSELVLGHPFRCGTGLALSEDEWRLLDMIEGRERQLVHECSVALASAFRHAIRSLHIMIDMAFNIDSGEPVKRAVASTGLIAA
;
A
#
# COMPACT_ATOMS: atom_id res chain seq x y z
N MET A 1 -2.58 24.30 17.09
CA MET A 1 -3.33 24.30 15.81
C MET A 1 -3.24 22.91 15.22
N ALA A 2 -4.32 22.12 15.28
CA ALA A 2 -4.36 20.83 14.59
C ALA A 2 -4.59 21.11 13.11
N ALA A 3 -3.56 20.91 12.28
CA ALA A 3 -3.73 20.96 10.84
C ALA A 3 -4.74 19.88 10.43
N THR A 4 -5.86 20.28 9.84
CA THR A 4 -6.80 19.34 9.23
C THR A 4 -6.17 18.85 7.94
N PHE A 5 -5.36 17.81 8.02
CA PHE A 5 -4.80 17.16 6.84
C PHE A 5 -5.94 16.46 6.09
N SER A 6 -6.19 16.92 4.86
CA SER A 6 -7.07 16.20 3.94
C SER A 6 -6.23 15.15 3.21
N PHE A 7 -6.47 13.89 3.52
CA PHE A 7 -5.80 12.77 2.86
C PHE A 7 -6.63 12.30 1.66
N SER A 8 -5.96 11.93 0.56
CA SER A 8 -6.60 11.27 -0.57
C SER A 8 -7.16 9.91 -0.16
N ILE A 9 -8.10 9.37 -0.93
CA ILE A 9 -8.70 8.04 -0.69
C ILE A 9 -7.62 6.96 -0.59
N GLN A 10 -6.61 7.03 -1.46
CA GLN A 10 -5.47 6.13 -1.45
C GLN A 10 -4.67 6.23 -0.13
N GLN A 11 -4.35 7.44 0.32
CA GLN A 11 -3.61 7.63 1.57
C GLN A 11 -4.41 7.12 2.77
N GLN A 12 -5.73 7.37 2.81
CA GLN A 12 -6.61 6.87 3.87
C GLN A 12 -6.65 5.33 3.89
N LEU A 13 -6.71 4.70 2.71
CA LEU A 13 -6.70 3.25 2.57
C LEU A 13 -5.40 2.65 3.09
N VAL A 14 -4.27 3.22 2.69
CA VAL A 14 -2.94 2.80 3.14
C VAL A 14 -2.81 2.95 4.65
N LEU A 15 -3.15 4.10 5.22
CA LEU A 15 -3.06 4.33 6.66
C LEU A 15 -3.96 3.36 7.44
N THR A 16 -5.17 3.12 6.94
CA THR A 16 -6.11 2.16 7.53
C THR A 16 -5.53 0.75 7.49
N ALA A 17 -4.94 0.34 6.37
CA ALA A 17 -4.30 -0.95 6.21
C ALA A 17 -3.08 -1.08 7.14
N ALA A 18 -2.20 -0.08 7.18
CA ALA A 18 -1.00 -0.05 8.02
C ALA A 18 -1.34 -0.24 9.50
N ARG A 19 -2.31 0.53 10.01
CA ARG A 19 -2.78 0.42 11.39
C ARG A 19 -3.41 -0.92 11.70
N GLN A 20 -4.23 -1.45 10.78
CA GLN A 20 -4.85 -2.76 10.95
C GLN A 20 -3.82 -3.89 10.95
N TRP A 21 -2.83 -3.80 10.05
CA TRP A 21 -1.71 -4.73 9.95
C TRP A 21 -0.87 -4.72 11.22
N ARG A 22 -0.50 -3.52 11.70
CA ARG A 22 0.30 -3.36 12.92
C ARG A 22 -0.44 -3.89 14.15
N ARG A 23 -1.75 -3.66 14.24
CA ARG A 23 -2.60 -4.20 15.31
C ARG A 23 -2.63 -5.73 15.28
N ALA A 24 -2.74 -6.35 14.10
CA ALA A 24 -2.69 -7.80 13.99
C ALA A 24 -1.33 -8.36 14.42
N ARG A 25 -0.23 -7.72 14.01
CA ARG A 25 1.13 -8.11 14.43
C ARG A 25 1.35 -7.95 15.93
N HIS A 26 0.84 -6.86 16.52
CA HIS A 26 0.87 -6.63 17.97
C HIS A 26 0.14 -7.73 18.75
N LEU A 27 -0.98 -8.21 18.23
CA LEU A 27 -1.77 -9.27 18.84
C LEU A 27 -1.30 -10.68 18.46
N HIS A 28 -0.18 -10.80 17.74
CA HIS A 28 0.36 -12.07 17.23
C HIS A 28 -0.65 -12.91 16.44
N ILE A 29 -1.56 -12.26 15.70
CA ILE A 29 -2.57 -12.92 14.87
C ILE A 29 -2.27 -12.75 13.38
N PRO A 30 -2.84 -13.62 12.50
CA PRO A 30 -2.67 -13.48 11.06
C PRO A 30 -3.16 -12.12 10.53
N ALA A 31 -2.27 -11.36 9.90
CA ALA A 31 -2.57 -10.01 9.42
C ALA A 31 -3.50 -10.00 8.20
N GLN A 32 -3.30 -10.94 7.26
CA GLN A 32 -4.04 -10.96 6.00
C GLN A 32 -5.57 -11.11 6.15
N PRO A 33 -6.13 -12.03 6.97
CA PRO A 33 -7.57 -12.11 7.20
C PRO A 33 -8.17 -10.82 7.82
N HIS A 34 -7.40 -10.14 8.67
CA HIS A 34 -7.81 -8.91 9.32
C HIS A 34 -7.77 -7.71 8.37
N LEU A 35 -6.73 -7.64 7.54
CA LEU A 35 -6.64 -6.70 6.42
C LEU A 35 -7.81 -6.89 5.46
N TYR A 36 -8.07 -8.13 5.02
CA TYR A 36 -9.18 -8.43 4.12
C TYR A 36 -10.50 -7.96 4.71
N ARG A 37 -10.83 -8.34 5.95
CA ARG A 37 -12.09 -7.94 6.59
C ARG A 37 -12.23 -6.42 6.70
N LYS A 38 -11.13 -5.71 6.99
CA LYS A 38 -11.15 -4.25 7.11
C LYS A 38 -11.34 -3.57 5.76
N LEU A 39 -10.61 -4.01 4.74
CA LEU A 39 -10.64 -3.44 3.39
C LEU A 39 -11.90 -3.82 2.60
N ALA A 40 -12.45 -5.03 2.82
CA ALA A 40 -13.69 -5.48 2.19
C ALA A 40 -14.91 -4.61 2.55
N ARG A 41 -14.90 -3.96 3.72
CA ARG A 41 -15.93 -2.96 4.10
C ARG A 41 -15.94 -1.71 3.20
N HIS A 42 -14.89 -1.53 2.40
CA HIS A 42 -14.69 -0.43 1.48
C HIS A 42 -14.58 -0.93 0.02
N GLY A 43 -15.04 -2.15 -0.30
CA GLY A 43 -14.93 -2.73 -1.65
C GLY A 43 -13.51 -3.12 -2.09
N CYS A 44 -12.53 -3.02 -1.18
CA CYS A 44 -11.11 -3.12 -1.47
C CYS A 44 -10.45 -4.38 -0.90
N GLY A 45 -11.22 -5.43 -0.58
CA GLY A 45 -10.71 -6.64 0.10
C GLY A 45 -9.55 -7.32 -0.65
N GLN A 46 -9.59 -7.29 -1.98
CA GLN A 46 -8.55 -7.79 -2.90
C GLN A 46 -7.18 -7.14 -2.70
N LEU A 47 -7.10 -5.96 -2.08
CA LEU A 47 -5.84 -5.27 -1.80
C LEU A 47 -5.09 -5.86 -0.60
N ALA A 48 -5.71 -6.73 0.20
CA ALA A 48 -5.11 -7.23 1.43
C ALA A 48 -3.72 -7.88 1.26
N PRO A 49 -3.45 -8.73 0.25
CA PRO A 49 -2.11 -9.28 0.04
C PRO A 49 -1.07 -8.22 -0.35
N ALA A 50 -1.50 -7.21 -1.10
CA ALA A 50 -0.65 -6.10 -1.52
C ALA A 50 -0.24 -5.23 -0.33
N CYS A 51 -1.22 -4.88 0.51
CA CYS A 51 -0.97 -4.16 1.75
C CYS A 51 -0.08 -4.97 2.71
N ASP A 52 -0.30 -6.28 2.86
CA ASP A 52 0.57 -7.11 3.71
C ASP A 52 2.02 -7.10 3.23
N SER A 53 2.23 -7.24 1.91
CA SER A 53 3.56 -7.20 1.29
C SER A 53 4.22 -5.83 1.46
N LEU A 54 3.48 -4.75 1.21
CA LEU A 54 3.96 -3.39 1.38
C LEU A 54 4.42 -3.15 2.82
N MET A 55 3.61 -3.52 3.82
CA MET A 55 3.95 -3.30 5.22
C MET A 55 5.19 -4.09 5.66
N ARG A 56 5.35 -5.33 5.20
CA ARG A 56 6.57 -6.11 5.47
C ARG A 56 7.81 -5.44 4.87
N LEU A 57 7.71 -4.96 3.63
CA LEU A 57 8.82 -4.26 2.99
C LEU A 57 9.09 -2.90 3.66
N SER A 58 8.06 -2.21 4.15
CA SER A 58 8.24 -0.98 4.94
C SER A 58 9.06 -1.24 6.21
N GLU A 59 8.76 -2.29 6.99
CA GLU A 59 9.59 -2.63 8.15
C GLU A 59 11.04 -2.95 7.77
N LEU A 60 11.25 -3.66 6.66
CA LEU A 60 12.60 -3.97 6.16
C LEU A 60 13.36 -2.70 5.73
N VAL A 61 12.67 -1.76 5.07
CA VAL A 61 13.25 -0.51 4.60
C VAL A 61 13.54 0.45 5.76
N LEU A 62 12.68 0.48 6.78
CA LEU A 62 12.87 1.28 7.99
C LEU A 62 13.90 0.68 8.96
N GLY A 63 14.16 -0.63 8.86
CA GLY A 63 15.07 -1.33 9.77
C GLY A 63 14.51 -1.54 11.19
N HIS A 64 13.23 -1.25 11.42
CA HIS A 64 12.56 -1.45 12.71
C HIS A 64 11.08 -1.79 12.53
N PRO A 65 10.42 -2.34 13.58
CA PRO A 65 8.98 -2.57 13.54
C PRO A 65 8.20 -1.28 13.28
N PHE A 66 7.15 -1.36 12.47
CA PHE A 66 6.35 -0.20 12.09
C PHE A 66 5.60 0.37 13.29
N ARG A 67 5.66 1.68 13.50
CA ARG A 67 5.01 2.40 14.60
C ARG A 67 3.83 3.18 14.06
N CYS A 68 2.69 3.07 14.72
CA CYS A 68 1.49 3.84 14.38
C CYS A 68 1.26 4.96 15.39
N GLY A 69 0.73 6.09 14.91
CA GLY A 69 0.21 7.14 15.76
C GLY A 69 -1.09 6.74 16.46
N THR A 70 -1.70 7.70 17.16
CA THR A 70 -2.94 7.50 17.91
C THR A 70 -4.06 8.40 17.37
N GLY A 71 -5.25 7.82 17.18
CA GLY A 71 -6.39 8.58 16.66
C GLY A 71 -6.09 9.23 15.31
N LEU A 72 -6.21 10.55 15.21
CA LEU A 72 -5.89 11.31 14.00
C LEU A 72 -4.42 11.72 13.89
N ALA A 73 -3.65 11.61 14.98
CA ALA A 73 -2.22 11.91 14.94
C ALA A 73 -1.48 10.80 14.20
N LEU A 74 -0.62 11.18 13.25
CA LEU A 74 0.26 10.25 12.54
C LEU A 74 1.60 10.12 13.26
N SER A 75 2.18 8.92 13.25
CA SER A 75 3.58 8.69 13.62
C SER A 75 4.54 9.18 12.52
N GLU A 76 5.83 9.25 12.85
CA GLU A 76 6.88 9.50 11.85
C GLU A 76 6.86 8.43 10.75
N ASP A 77 6.73 7.15 11.10
CA ASP A 77 6.65 6.05 10.13
C ASP A 77 5.43 6.17 9.21
N GLU A 78 4.29 6.65 9.73
CA GLU A 78 3.09 6.89 8.94
C GLU A 78 3.32 8.03 7.94
N TRP A 79 3.94 9.13 8.35
CA TRP A 79 4.32 10.20 7.44
C TRP A 79 5.31 9.72 6.37
N ARG A 80 6.36 9.00 6.78
CA ARG A 80 7.34 8.43 5.85
C ARG A 80 6.69 7.46 4.87
N LEU A 81 5.72 6.66 5.30
CA LEU A 81 4.95 5.78 4.42
C LEU A 81 4.16 6.56 3.36
N LEU A 82 3.54 7.68 3.73
CA LEU A 82 2.86 8.55 2.78
C LEU A 82 3.84 9.18 1.78
N ASP A 83 4.95 9.73 2.28
CA ASP A 83 5.99 10.32 1.43
C ASP A 83 6.59 9.30 0.45
N MET A 84 6.79 8.06 0.89
CA MET A 84 7.22 6.95 0.05
C MET A 84 6.24 6.66 -1.09
N ILE A 85 4.95 6.58 -0.77
CA ILE A 85 3.89 6.25 -1.73
C ILE A 85 3.71 7.36 -2.75
N GLU A 86 3.86 8.61 -2.31
CA GLU A 86 3.80 9.79 -3.18
C GLU A 86 5.12 10.07 -3.92
N GLY A 87 6.14 9.23 -3.72
CA GLY A 87 7.45 9.36 -4.37
C GLY A 87 8.27 10.57 -3.91
N ARG A 88 7.92 11.16 -2.77
CA ARG A 88 8.63 12.29 -2.15
C ARG A 88 9.85 11.85 -1.33
N GLU A 89 9.85 10.62 -0.85
CA GLU A 89 10.91 10.08 0.01
C GLU A 89 12.18 9.75 -0.80
N ARG A 90 13.26 10.51 -0.56
CA ARG A 90 14.57 10.34 -1.23
C ARG A 90 15.61 9.64 -0.35
N GLN A 91 15.42 9.66 0.97
CA GLN A 91 16.45 9.26 1.92
C GLN A 91 16.65 7.73 1.94
N LEU A 92 15.56 6.98 1.85
CA LEU A 92 15.57 5.51 1.92
C LEU A 92 16.38 4.81 0.83
N VAL A 93 16.61 5.47 -0.32
CA VAL A 93 17.46 4.94 -1.40
C VAL A 93 18.90 4.73 -0.93
N HIS A 94 19.35 5.47 0.09
CA HIS A 94 20.72 5.41 0.60
C HIS A 94 20.87 4.47 1.81
N GLU A 95 19.78 4.18 2.52
CA GLU A 95 19.79 3.41 3.77
C GLU A 95 19.54 1.90 3.57
N CYS A 96 19.05 1.49 2.40
CA CYS A 96 18.76 0.09 2.09
C CYS A 96 19.44 -0.40 0.81
N SER A 97 19.49 -1.73 0.61
CA SER A 97 20.06 -2.31 -0.60
C SER A 97 19.25 -1.95 -1.85
N VAL A 98 19.93 -1.84 -3.00
CA VAL A 98 19.28 -1.53 -4.29
C VAL A 98 18.15 -2.53 -4.60
N ALA A 99 18.33 -3.80 -4.25
CA ALA A 99 17.32 -4.84 -4.44
C ALA A 99 16.07 -4.59 -3.58
N LEU A 100 16.23 -4.23 -2.30
CA LEU A 100 15.12 -3.92 -1.41
C LEU A 100 14.38 -2.65 -1.85
N ALA A 101 15.12 -1.59 -2.20
CA ALA A 101 14.54 -0.36 -2.74
C ALA A 101 13.74 -0.63 -4.03
N SER A 102 14.25 -1.51 -4.91
CA SER A 102 13.55 -1.91 -6.12
C SER A 102 12.27 -2.69 -5.81
N ALA A 103 12.34 -3.71 -4.95
CA ALA A 103 11.16 -4.49 -4.54
C ALA A 103 10.08 -3.61 -3.93
N PHE A 104 10.47 -2.64 -3.10
CA PHE A 104 9.56 -1.68 -2.50
C PHE A 104 8.88 -0.78 -3.53
N ARG A 105 9.64 -0.22 -4.50
CA ARG A 105 9.05 0.55 -5.60
C ARG A 105 8.07 -0.28 -6.43
N HIS A 106 8.37 -1.55 -6.68
CA HIS A 106 7.46 -2.45 -7.38
C HIS A 106 6.18 -2.71 -6.56
N ALA A 107 6.29 -2.86 -5.24
CA ALA A 107 5.14 -3.01 -4.36
C ALA A 107 4.24 -1.77 -4.37
N ILE A 108 4.82 -0.56 -4.30
CA ILE A 108 4.06 0.70 -4.43
C ILE A 108 3.36 0.78 -5.78
N ARG A 109 4.09 0.56 -6.88
CA ARG A 109 3.53 0.62 -8.23
C ARG A 109 2.38 -0.38 -8.41
N SER A 110 2.57 -1.61 -7.92
CA SER A 110 1.54 -2.65 -7.95
C SER A 110 0.31 -2.24 -7.13
N LEU A 111 0.51 -1.69 -5.93
CA LEU A 111 -0.58 -1.19 -5.10
C LEU A 111 -1.37 -0.08 -5.80
N HIS A 112 -0.71 0.89 -6.44
CA HIS A 112 -1.39 1.94 -7.21
C HIS A 112 -2.27 1.34 -8.31
N ILE A 113 -1.72 0.42 -9.11
CA ILE A 113 -2.48 -0.25 -10.18
C ILE A 113 -3.69 -0.98 -9.62
N MET A 114 -3.54 -1.69 -8.50
CA MET A 114 -4.67 -2.41 -7.89
C MET A 114 -5.71 -1.49 -7.27
N ILE A 115 -5.30 -0.35 -6.72
CA ILE A 115 -6.20 0.71 -6.23
C ILE A 115 -6.98 1.29 -7.41
N ASP A 116 -6.30 1.66 -8.50
CA ASP A 116 -6.95 2.18 -9.70
C ASP A 116 -7.93 1.17 -10.28
N MET A 117 -7.57 -0.11 -10.34
CA MET A 117 -8.51 -1.16 -10.76
C MET A 117 -9.69 -1.29 -9.82
N ALA A 118 -9.48 -1.27 -8.50
CA ALA A 118 -10.56 -1.38 -7.52
C ALA A 118 -11.59 -0.26 -7.66
N PHE A 119 -11.12 0.99 -7.84
CA PHE A 119 -12.01 2.14 -7.96
C PHE A 119 -12.60 2.33 -9.36
N ASN A 120 -11.92 1.88 -10.43
CA ASN A 120 -12.48 1.92 -11.79
C ASN A 120 -13.48 0.79 -12.08
N ILE A 121 -13.41 -0.33 -11.35
CA ILE A 121 -14.40 -1.42 -11.48
C ILE A 121 -15.74 -1.01 -10.86
N ASP A 122 -15.73 -0.20 -9.79
CA ASP A 122 -16.94 0.31 -9.12
C ASP A 122 -17.67 1.41 -9.92
N SER A 123 -17.03 2.05 -10.90
CA SER A 123 -17.64 3.10 -11.75
C SER A 123 -18.39 2.57 -12.98
N GLY A 124 -18.48 1.25 -13.17
CA GLY A 124 -19.32 0.63 -14.20
C GLY A 124 -18.90 0.84 -15.65
N GLU A 125 -17.72 1.42 -15.91
CA GLU A 125 -17.16 1.41 -17.27
C GLU A 125 -16.35 0.13 -17.51
N PRO A 126 -16.58 -0.59 -18.62
CA PRO A 126 -15.78 -1.76 -18.94
C PRO A 126 -14.33 -1.33 -19.15
N VAL A 127 -13.43 -1.96 -18.39
CA VAL A 127 -11.98 -1.96 -18.65
C VAL A 127 -11.79 -2.24 -20.13
N LYS A 128 -11.46 -1.20 -20.91
CA LYS A 128 -10.97 -1.35 -22.28
C LYS A 128 -9.64 -2.07 -22.17
N ARG A 129 -9.70 -3.40 -22.16
CA ARG A 129 -8.54 -4.27 -22.37
C ARG A 129 -7.95 -3.86 -23.71
N ALA A 130 -6.83 -3.14 -23.67
CA ALA A 130 -5.91 -3.10 -24.78
C ALA A 130 -5.31 -4.50 -24.93
N VAL A 131 -6.08 -5.40 -25.54
CA VAL A 131 -5.54 -6.62 -26.16
C VAL A 131 -4.83 -6.14 -27.41
N ALA A 132 -3.52 -5.90 -27.29
CA ALA A 132 -2.64 -5.97 -28.44
C ALA A 132 -2.20 -7.43 -28.57
N SER A 133 -3.08 -8.25 -29.14
CA SER A 133 -2.69 -9.51 -29.78
C SER A 133 -2.43 -9.22 -31.25
N THR A 134 -1.16 -9.15 -31.63
CA THR A 134 -0.69 -9.42 -32.99
C THR A 134 0.68 -10.07 -32.81
N GLY A 135 0.75 -11.41 -32.78
CA GLY A 135 1.24 -12.21 -33.91
C GLY A 135 2.78 -12.26 -33.85
N LEU A 136 3.46 -13.39 -33.76
CA LEU A 136 3.32 -14.56 -34.62
C LEU A 136 4.20 -15.68 -34.05
N ILE A 137 3.66 -16.90 -33.96
CA ILE A 137 4.44 -18.13 -33.93
C ILE A 137 4.37 -18.66 -35.37
N ALA A 138 5.51 -18.86 -36.02
CA ALA A 138 5.67 -19.82 -37.12
C ALA A 138 7.15 -20.03 -37.46
N ALA A 139 7.57 -21.29 -37.30
CA ALA A 139 8.65 -22.03 -37.97
C ALA A 139 10.07 -21.44 -38.00
#